data_AF-A0A7W2STC7-F1
#
_entry.id   AF-A0A7W2STC7-F1
#
_cell.length_a   1.000
_cell.length_b   1.000
_cell.length_c   1.000
_cell.angle_alpha   90.00
_cell.angle_beta   90.00
_cell.angle_gamma   90.00
#
_symmetry.space_group_name_H-M   'P 1'
#
loop_
_entity.id
_entity.type
_entity.pdbx_description
1 polymer ?
#
loop_
_entity_poly.entity_id
_entity_poly.type
_entity_poly.pdbx_seq_one_letter_code
_entity_poly.pdbx_strand_id
1 'polypeptide(L)'
;MFNKLIPLSLLVFLTACGATQPPPYQKDRNPEDRDQYSGAEGLTQQQKDQTYLMNKVLSEQCTAAKIDLAIAVTDKNASEIKQQNVLISRTCI
;
A
#
# COMPACT_ATOMS: atom_id res chain seq x y z
N MET A 1 36.52 19.24 42.35
CA MET A 1 35.41 20.05 41.79
C MET A 1 34.83 19.50 40.47
N PHE A 2 35.36 18.39 39.93
CA PHE A 2 34.88 17.76 38.68
C PHE A 2 33.67 16.82 38.84
N ASN A 3 33.39 16.35 40.06
CA ASN A 3 32.34 15.33 40.31
C ASN A 3 30.89 15.86 40.21
N LYS A 4 30.71 17.19 40.11
CA LYS A 4 29.39 17.84 39.96
C LYS A 4 28.98 18.12 38.51
N LEU A 5 29.88 17.87 37.55
CA LEU A 5 29.66 18.14 36.11
C LEU A 5 29.14 16.92 35.34
N ILE A 6 29.27 15.72 35.92
CA ILE A 6 28.77 14.46 35.38
C ILE A 6 27.24 14.48 35.11
N PRO A 7 26.37 14.91 36.05
CA PRO A 7 24.92 14.89 35.80
C PRO A 7 24.48 15.91 34.73
N LEU A 8 25.23 17.01 34.57
CA LEU A 8 24.94 18.03 33.56
C LEU A 8 25.26 17.54 32.14
N SER A 9 26.30 16.71 31.99
CA SER A 9 26.65 16.10 30.70
C SER A 9 25.64 15.06 30.22
N LEU A 10 25.03 14.28 31.14
CA LEU A 10 24.00 13.28 30.79
C LEU A 10 22.72 13.91 30.23
N LEU A 11 22.32 15.09 30.73
CA LEU A 11 21.12 15.79 30.26
C LEU A 11 21.23 16.25 28.80
N VAL A 12 22.43 16.54 28.32
CA VAL A 12 22.67 16.99 26.93
C VAL A 12 22.65 15.81 25.94
N PHE A 13 22.98 14.59 26.38
CA PHE A 13 22.90 13.40 25.52
C PHE A 13 21.46 12.93 25.27
N LEU A 14 20.51 13.23 26.16
CA LEU A 14 19.11 12.80 26.05
C LEU A 14 18.31 13.55 24.97
N THR A 15 18.77 14.73 24.52
CA THR A 15 18.06 15.52 23.49
C THR A 15 18.35 15.05 22.07
N ALA A 16 19.34 14.17 21.88
CA ALA A 16 19.69 13.63 20.56
C ALA A 16 18.70 12.57 20.03
N CYS A 17 17.78 12.06 20.86
CA CYS A 17 16.79 11.06 20.45
C CYS A 17 15.73 11.57 19.46
N GLY A 18 15.64 12.89 19.22
CA GLY A 18 14.68 13.48 18.28
C GLY A 18 15.18 13.61 16.84
N ALA A 19 16.49 13.56 16.60
CA ALA A 19 17.09 13.89 15.30
C ALA A 19 17.00 12.74 14.26
N THR A 20 16.63 11.54 14.69
CA THR A 20 16.60 10.34 13.85
C THR A 20 15.22 9.70 13.81
N GLN A 21 14.14 10.49 13.87
CA GLN A 21 12.81 9.92 13.61
C GLN A 21 12.77 9.43 12.16
N PRO A 22 12.52 8.13 11.93
CA PRO A 22 12.41 7.61 10.57
C PRO A 22 11.26 8.32 9.85
N PRO A 23 11.32 8.41 8.51
CA PRO A 23 10.21 8.99 7.76
C PRO A 23 8.91 8.26 8.09
N PRO A 24 7.76 8.96 8.02
CA PRO A 24 6.47 8.38 8.39
C PRO A 24 6.05 7.18 7.53
N TYR A 25 6.70 6.98 6.38
CA TYR A 25 6.61 5.79 5.54
C TYR A 25 7.79 5.75 4.55
N GLN A 26 7.98 4.61 3.88
CA GLN A 26 9.04 4.40 2.87
C GLN A 26 8.69 5.08 1.53
N LYS A 27 8.94 6.40 1.46
CA LYS A 27 8.62 7.26 0.29
C LYS A 27 9.28 6.83 -1.01
N ASP A 28 10.45 6.19 -0.92
CA ASP A 28 11.29 5.71 -2.01
C ASP A 28 10.79 4.40 -2.63
N ARG A 29 9.82 3.73 -2.01
CA ARG A 29 9.25 2.47 -2.48
C ARG A 29 7.91 2.69 -3.18
N ASN A 30 7.60 1.78 -4.10
CA ASN A 30 6.26 1.70 -4.70
C ASN A 30 5.23 1.25 -3.64
N PRO A 31 3.93 1.58 -3.81
CA PRO A 31 2.89 1.15 -2.88
C PRO A 31 2.88 -0.35 -2.57
N GLU A 32 3.25 -1.19 -3.54
CA GLU A 32 3.36 -2.65 -3.41
C GLU A 32 4.47 -3.11 -2.45
N ASP A 33 5.53 -2.32 -2.31
CA ASP A 33 6.76 -2.69 -1.61
C ASP A 33 6.90 -2.00 -0.24
N ARG A 34 5.90 -1.20 0.14
CA ARG A 34 5.87 -0.44 1.40
C ARG A 34 5.30 -1.28 2.54
N ASP A 35 6.11 -1.50 3.58
CA ASP A 35 5.74 -2.29 4.75
C ASP A 35 5.79 -1.50 6.08
N GLN A 36 6.26 -0.26 6.06
CA GLN A 36 6.43 0.57 7.25
C GLN A 36 5.65 1.88 7.16
N TYR A 37 4.84 2.13 8.19
CA TYR A 37 4.02 3.34 8.35
C TYR A 37 4.08 3.78 9.81
N SER A 38 4.16 5.09 10.05
CA SER A 38 4.30 5.66 11.39
C SER A 38 3.69 7.06 11.46
N GLY A 39 3.04 7.35 12.59
CA GLY A 39 2.34 8.62 12.82
C GLY A 39 1.10 8.80 11.93
N ALA A 40 0.48 9.97 12.05
CA ALA A 40 -0.75 10.30 11.33
C ALA A 40 -0.55 10.32 9.79
N GLU A 41 0.59 10.83 9.34
CA GLU A 41 0.95 10.83 7.92
C GLU A 41 1.13 9.41 7.37
N GLY A 42 1.78 8.53 8.14
CA GLY A 42 1.95 7.13 7.78
C GLY A 42 0.62 6.41 7.64
N LEU A 43 -0.31 6.59 8.58
CA LEU A 43 -1.66 6.01 8.50
C LEU A 43 -2.44 6.52 7.29
N THR A 44 -2.36 7.83 7.02
CA THR A 44 -2.99 8.42 5.83
C THR A 44 -2.43 7.80 4.54
N GLN A 45 -1.11 7.59 4.50
CA GLN A 45 -0.49 6.96 3.34
C GLN A 45 -0.86 5.49 3.22
N GLN A 46 -0.94 4.76 4.33
CA GLN A 46 -1.37 3.37 4.34
C GLN A 46 -2.77 3.19 3.72
N GLN A 47 -3.71 4.08 4.03
CA GLN A 47 -5.05 4.06 3.44
C GLN A 47 -5.03 4.29 1.91
N LYS A 48 -4.19 5.22 1.45
CA LYS A 48 -3.99 5.48 0.01
C LYS A 48 -3.40 4.26 -0.69
N ASP A 49 -2.37 3.67 -0.10
CA ASP A 49 -1.66 2.53 -0.68
C ASP A 49 -2.61 1.30 -0.70
N GLN A 50 -3.40 1.06 0.35
CA GLN A 50 -4.43 0.02 0.33
C GLN A 50 -5.50 0.22 -0.75
N THR A 51 -5.97 1.46 -0.93
CA THR A 51 -6.96 1.78 -1.97
C THR A 51 -6.36 1.57 -3.36
N TYR A 52 -5.11 2.00 -3.55
CA TYR A 52 -4.37 1.78 -4.79
C TYR A 52 -4.24 0.29 -5.11
N LEU A 53 -3.78 -0.51 -4.14
CA LEU A 53 -3.62 -1.95 -4.31
C LEU A 53 -4.94 -2.66 -4.60
N MET A 54 -6.02 -2.26 -3.91
CA MET A 54 -7.36 -2.79 -4.19
C MET A 54 -7.80 -2.50 -5.63
N ASN A 55 -7.66 -1.24 -6.07
CA ASN A 55 -8.03 -0.84 -7.43
C ASN A 55 -7.17 -1.55 -8.49
N LYS A 56 -5.88 -1.75 -8.22
CA LYS A 56 -4.97 -2.51 -9.07
C LYS A 56 -5.46 -3.95 -9.23
N VAL A 57 -5.76 -4.64 -8.13
CA VAL A 57 -6.28 -6.01 -8.14
C VAL A 57 -7.59 -6.10 -8.93
N LEU A 58 -8.51 -5.15 -8.74
CA LEU A 58 -9.77 -5.12 -9.47
C LEU A 58 -9.57 -4.88 -10.98
N SER A 59 -8.64 -4.00 -11.34
CA SER A 59 -8.25 -3.76 -12.74
C SER A 59 -7.65 -4.99 -13.41
N GLU A 60 -6.79 -5.73 -12.69
CA GLU A 60 -6.21 -6.98 -13.16
C GLU A 60 -7.29 -8.05 -13.36
N GLN A 61 -8.21 -8.21 -12.39
CA GLN A 61 -9.34 -9.12 -12.51
C GLN A 61 -10.27 -8.76 -13.68
N CYS A 62 -10.56 -7.47 -13.87
CA CYS A 62 -11.32 -6.97 -15.01
C CYS A 62 -10.65 -7.34 -16.34
N THR A 63 -9.32 -7.19 -16.41
CA THR A 63 -8.54 -7.52 -17.62
C THR A 63 -8.60 -9.01 -17.91
N ALA A 64 -8.40 -9.86 -16.89
CA ALA A 64 -8.55 -11.30 -17.02
C ALA A 64 -9.96 -11.69 -17.49
N ALA A 65 -10.99 -11.12 -16.86
CA ALA A 65 -12.38 -11.40 -17.21
C ALA A 65 -12.72 -11.03 -18.66
N LYS A 66 -12.14 -9.95 -19.19
CA LYS A 66 -12.29 -9.56 -20.61
C LYS A 66 -11.60 -10.54 -21.57
N ILE A 67 -10.43 -11.05 -21.20
CA ILE A 67 -9.72 -12.05 -21.99
C ILE A 67 -10.54 -13.35 -22.02
N ASP A 68 -10.99 -13.81 -20.86
CA ASP A 68 -11.81 -15.02 -20.74
C ASP A 68 -13.14 -14.88 -21.49
N LEU A 69 -13.76 -13.70 -21.47
CA LEU A 69 -14.95 -13.42 -22.28
C LEU A 69 -14.66 -13.59 -23.77
N ALA A 70 -13.52 -13.08 -24.27
CA ALA A 70 -13.14 -13.22 -25.67
C ALA A 70 -12.92 -14.70 -26.06
N ILE A 71 -12.33 -15.50 -25.17
CA ILE A 71 -12.19 -16.95 -25.35
C ILE A 71 -13.56 -17.61 -25.38
N ALA A 72 -14.43 -17.33 -24.40
CA ALA A 72 -15.77 -17.90 -24.30
C ALA A 72 -16.66 -17.57 -25.51
N VAL A 73 -16.52 -16.37 -26.07
CA VAL A 73 -17.19 -15.97 -27.33
C VAL A 73 -16.70 -16.82 -28.49
N THR A 74 -15.39 -17.06 -28.59
CA THR A 74 -14.79 -17.90 -29.63
C THR A 74 -15.28 -19.35 -29.52
N ASP A 75 -15.39 -19.86 -28.30
CA ASP A 75 -15.84 -21.23 -28.00
C ASP A 75 -17.37 -21.38 -28.04
N LYS A 76 -18.12 -20.29 -28.27
CA LYS A 76 -19.59 -20.23 -28.21
C LYS A 76 -20.16 -20.73 -26.88
N ASN A 77 -19.43 -20.55 -25.79
CA ASN A 77 -19.84 -20.97 -24.45
C ASN A 77 -20.73 -19.90 -23.79
N ALA A 78 -22.03 -20.00 -24.00
CA ALA A 78 -23.01 -19.02 -23.52
C ALA A 78 -23.04 -18.86 -21.98
N SER A 79 -22.75 -19.92 -21.23
CA SER A 79 -22.72 -19.87 -19.76
C SER A 79 -21.54 -19.02 -19.28
N GLU A 80 -20.36 -19.28 -19.84
CA GLU A 80 -19.13 -18.55 -19.51
C GLU A 80 -19.23 -17.09 -19.95
N ILE A 81 -19.80 -16.81 -21.13
CA ILE A 81 -20.08 -15.45 -21.58
C ILE A 81 -20.92 -14.68 -20.54
N LYS A 82 -21.97 -15.30 -20.00
CA LYS A 82 -22.82 -14.65 -18.99
C LYS A 82 -22.05 -14.42 -17.69
N GLN A 83 -21.26 -15.40 -17.25
CA GLN A 83 -20.44 -15.30 -16.05
C GLN A 83 -19.41 -14.17 -16.15
N GLN A 84 -18.65 -14.12 -17.25
CA GLN A 84 -17.61 -13.12 -17.43
C GLN A 84 -18.18 -11.71 -17.58
N ASN A 85 -19.36 -11.53 -18.19
CA ASN A 85 -20.05 -10.23 -18.19
C ASN A 85 -20.43 -9.76 -16.79
N VAL A 86 -20.89 -10.66 -15.92
CA VAL A 86 -21.18 -10.32 -14.51
C VAL A 86 -19.88 -9.95 -13.78
N LEU A 87 -18.80 -10.71 -13.99
CA LEU A 87 -17.51 -10.43 -13.37
C LEU A 87 -16.94 -9.07 -13.80
N ILE A 88 -16.99 -8.77 -15.10
CA ILE A 88 -16.62 -7.46 -15.67
C ILE A 88 -17.42 -6.34 -15.01
N SER A 89 -18.74 -6.48 -14.88
CA SER A 89 -19.59 -5.45 -14.27
C SER A 89 -19.26 -5.15 -12.80
N ARG A 90 -18.60 -6.08 -12.11
CA ARG A 90 -18.24 -5.95 -10.68
C ARG A 90 -16.80 -5.50 -10.45
N THR A 91 -15.91 -5.83 -11.37
CA THR A 91 -14.45 -5.66 -11.19
C THR A 91 -13.88 -4.51 -12.02
N CYS A 92 -14.50 -4.17 -13.15
CA CYS A 92 -14.11 -3.03 -13.96
C CYS A 92 -14.70 -1.75 -13.34
N ILE A 93 -13.92 -1.08 -12.49
CA ILE A 93 -14.21 0.25 -11.95
C ILE A 93 -13.79 1.32 -12.95
#